data_AF-A0A349LGN5-F1
#
_entry.id   AF-A0A349LGN5-F1
#
_cell.length_a   1.000
_cell.length_b   1.000
_cell.length_c   1.000
_cell.angle_alpha   90.00
_cell.angle_beta   90.00
_cell.angle_gamma   90.00
#
_symmetry.space_group_name_H-M   'P 1'
#
loop_
_entity.id
_entity.type
_entity.pdbx_description
1 polymer ?
#
loop_
_entity_poly.entity_id
_entity_poly.type
_entity_poly.pdbx_seq_one_letter_code
_entity_poly.pdbx_strand_id
1 'polypeptide(L)'
;MFKTGYILTPKHDLVWFLGLPFFAVALALGFQAWLPYVAVASINLWITIPHHYAGWIRSYGMPDVWDRFKDRLIIGPVVIIGFTIMGLQFAPITLLLLVTAWDHQHSIMQQHGLGRIYDFKAGAGLKQTRRYDLVLHCVLYAYMFLNAPMFKFLWIRELHRMRVPLSVSFVDALLMVSQVVLVGYLIVYMWHLWRTHQAGAIINPVKYVFIFASYFLWYFVAWNTNSILLHAVAHRLMHGVQYIVMVYSFMRKSQEKGTFRKGLWSKLTGPGH
;
A
#
# COMPACT_ATOMS: atom_id res chain seq x y z
N MET A 1 -8.60 -14.56 -23.14
CA MET A 1 -7.50 -15.56 -23.02
C MET A 1 -6.68 -15.27 -21.75
N PHE A 2 -6.24 -16.31 -21.03
CA PHE A 2 -5.38 -16.13 -19.85
C PHE A 2 -3.91 -16.16 -20.26
N LYS A 3 -3.13 -15.19 -19.77
CA LYS A 3 -1.67 -15.16 -19.97
C LYS A 3 -1.01 -14.62 -18.73
N THR A 4 0.01 -15.32 -18.26
CA THR A 4 0.77 -14.91 -17.08
C THR A 4 1.84 -13.90 -17.48
N GLY A 5 1.98 -12.88 -16.64
CA GLY A 5 3.08 -11.93 -16.67
C GLY A 5 3.57 -11.76 -15.23
N TYR A 6 4.86 -11.55 -15.05
CA TYR A 6 5.49 -11.39 -13.74
C TYR A 6 6.28 -10.08 -13.70
N ILE A 7 6.34 -9.45 -12.53
CA ILE A 7 7.09 -8.21 -12.31
C ILE A 7 8.58 -8.49 -12.54
N LEU A 8 9.11 -9.53 -11.89
CA LEU A 8 10.47 -10.00 -12.01
C LEU A 8 10.51 -11.33 -12.77
N THR A 9 10.38 -12.43 -12.04
CA THR A 9 10.35 -13.82 -12.54
C THR A 9 9.36 -14.59 -11.67
N PRO A 10 8.83 -15.74 -12.13
CA PRO A 10 7.85 -16.50 -11.35
C PRO A 10 8.31 -16.82 -9.93
N LYS A 11 9.58 -17.21 -9.76
CA LYS A 11 10.15 -17.54 -8.44
C LYS A 11 10.28 -16.30 -7.54
N HIS A 12 10.78 -15.18 -8.08
CA HIS A 12 10.94 -13.96 -7.30
C HIS A 12 9.59 -13.34 -6.94
N ASP A 13 8.62 -13.38 -7.85
CA ASP A 13 7.27 -12.90 -7.60
C ASP A 13 6.57 -13.72 -6.52
N LEU A 14 6.73 -15.05 -6.57
CA LEU A 14 6.21 -15.95 -5.54
C LEU A 14 6.73 -15.59 -4.15
N VAL A 15 8.04 -15.34 -4.01
CA VAL A 15 8.64 -15.02 -2.71
C VAL A 15 8.28 -13.61 -2.26
N TRP A 16 8.55 -12.60 -3.09
CA TRP A 16 8.56 -11.20 -2.65
C TRP A 16 7.20 -10.51 -2.76
N PHE A 17 6.29 -11.00 -3.60
CA PHE A 17 5.02 -10.33 -3.87
C PHE A 17 3.82 -11.18 -3.44
N LEU A 18 3.81 -12.47 -3.76
CA LEU A 18 2.66 -13.35 -3.49
C LEU A 18 2.72 -14.02 -2.11
N GLY A 19 3.89 -14.51 -1.70
CA GLY A 19 4.11 -15.23 -0.44
C GLY A 19 4.39 -14.31 0.74
N LEU A 20 5.05 -13.18 0.49
CA LEU A 20 5.41 -12.20 1.52
C LEU A 20 4.23 -11.75 2.41
N PRO A 21 3.01 -11.50 1.88
CA PRO A 21 1.88 -11.14 2.73
C PRO A 21 1.53 -12.23 3.77
N PHE A 22 1.56 -13.50 3.39
CA PHE A 22 1.29 -14.60 4.32
C PHE A 22 2.40 -14.74 5.36
N PHE A 23 3.65 -14.58 4.94
CA PHE A 23 4.79 -14.56 5.85
C PHE A 23 4.68 -13.41 6.86
N ALA A 24 4.31 -12.21 6.41
CA ALA A 24 4.11 -11.05 7.27
C ALA A 24 2.99 -11.27 8.30
N VAL A 25 1.90 -11.95 7.93
CA VAL A 25 0.85 -12.34 8.88
C VAL A 25 1.39 -13.31 9.93
N ALA A 26 2.08 -14.37 9.51
CA ALA A 26 2.66 -15.34 10.44
C ALA A 26 3.65 -14.69 11.41
N LEU A 27 4.50 -13.80 10.90
CA LEU A 27 5.44 -13.03 11.72
C LEU A 27 4.71 -12.11 12.70
N ALA A 28 3.65 -11.43 12.26
CA ALA A 28 2.84 -10.57 13.11
C ALA A 28 2.18 -11.35 14.26
N LEU A 29 1.61 -12.52 13.98
CA LEU A 29 1.06 -13.40 15.02
C LEU A 29 2.15 -13.88 15.99
N GLY A 30 3.33 -14.22 15.49
CA GLY A 30 4.47 -14.58 16.35
C GLY A 30 4.90 -13.42 17.24
N PHE A 31 4.97 -12.21 16.70
CA PHE A 31 5.28 -11.00 17.48
C PHE A 31 4.24 -10.72 18.55
N GLN A 32 2.96 -10.92 18.25
CA GLN A 32 1.88 -10.80 19.24
C GLN A 32 2.04 -11.79 20.39
N ALA A 33 2.51 -13.01 20.10
CA ALA A 33 2.66 -14.06 21.11
C ALA A 33 3.92 -13.89 21.97
N TRP A 34 5.02 -13.41 21.38
CA TRP A 34 6.35 -13.55 22.00
C TRP A 34 7.12 -12.25 22.21
N LEU A 35 6.74 -11.14 21.56
CA LEU A 35 7.51 -9.90 21.64
C LEU A 35 6.82 -8.84 22.50
N PRO A 36 7.59 -8.10 23.34
CA PRO A 36 7.05 -6.93 24.01
C PRO A 36 6.77 -5.81 23.00
N TYR A 37 5.85 -4.92 23.36
CA TYR A 37 5.42 -3.80 22.51
C TYR A 37 6.59 -2.97 21.98
N VAL A 38 7.60 -2.70 22.83
CA VAL A 38 8.79 -1.92 22.44
C VAL A 38 9.58 -2.61 21.33
N ALA A 39 9.71 -3.94 21.37
CA ALA A 39 10.40 -4.68 20.31
C ALA A 39 9.63 -4.60 18.99
N VAL A 40 8.31 -4.74 19.03
CA VAL A 40 7.45 -4.60 17.83
C VAL A 40 7.57 -3.20 17.24
N ALA A 41 7.62 -2.16 18.08
CA ALA A 41 7.80 -0.77 17.64
C ALA A 41 9.19 -0.54 17.01
N SER A 42 10.25 -1.11 17.58
CA SER A 42 11.60 -1.05 17.01
C SER A 42 11.67 -1.72 15.65
N ILE A 43 11.08 -2.92 15.50
CA ILE A 43 11.03 -3.64 14.22
C ILE A 43 10.28 -2.82 13.18
N ASN A 44 9.17 -2.19 13.57
CA ASN A 44 8.42 -1.29 12.70
C ASN A 44 9.35 -0.19 12.15
N LEU A 45 10.10 0.49 13.01
CA LEU A 45 11.05 1.54 12.62
C LEU A 45 12.15 1.02 11.70
N TRP A 46 12.70 -0.15 12.00
CA TRP A 46 13.79 -0.78 11.22
C TRP A 46 13.38 -1.12 9.79
N ILE A 47 12.11 -1.42 9.53
CA ILE A 47 11.61 -1.65 8.16
C ILE A 47 11.31 -0.32 7.47
N THR A 48 10.80 0.64 8.23
CA THR A 48 10.30 1.92 7.72
C THR A 48 11.43 2.83 7.25
N ILE A 49 12.51 2.91 8.02
CA ILE A 49 13.64 3.78 7.70
C ILE A 49 14.28 3.39 6.35
N PRO A 50 14.64 2.11 6.08
CA PRO A 50 15.15 1.70 4.78
C PRO A 50 14.16 1.92 3.63
N HIS A 51 12.86 1.69 3.88
CA HIS A 51 11.82 1.94 2.88
C HIS A 51 11.75 3.43 2.48
N HIS A 52 11.74 4.34 3.44
CA HIS A 52 11.79 5.77 3.17
C HIS A 52 13.10 6.18 2.52
N TYR A 53 14.23 5.61 2.96
CA TYR A 53 15.53 5.88 2.37
C TYR A 53 15.59 5.50 0.89
N ALA A 54 15.02 4.36 0.50
CA ALA A 54 14.87 3.99 -0.90
C ALA A 54 14.02 5.00 -1.68
N GLY A 55 12.96 5.53 -1.07
CA GLY A 55 12.16 6.63 -1.61
C GLY A 55 12.95 7.93 -1.77
N TRP A 56 13.80 8.27 -0.82
CA TRP A 56 14.64 9.46 -0.86
C TRP A 56 15.73 9.38 -1.92
N ILE A 57 16.44 8.25 -2.02
CA ILE A 57 17.42 8.01 -3.09
C ILE A 57 16.76 8.22 -4.45
N ARG A 58 15.59 7.63 -4.65
CA ARG A 58 14.85 7.78 -5.91
C ARG A 58 14.44 9.23 -6.17
N SER A 59 13.92 9.93 -5.17
CA SER A 59 13.31 11.26 -5.35
C SER A 59 14.32 12.39 -5.45
N TYR A 60 15.36 12.35 -4.61
CA TYR A 60 16.40 13.38 -4.54
C TYR A 60 17.66 13.01 -5.33
N GLY A 61 17.86 11.73 -5.68
CA GLY A 61 19.06 11.29 -6.36
C GLY A 61 18.94 11.03 -7.84
N MET A 62 17.72 10.87 -8.37
CA MET A 62 17.51 10.80 -9.81
C MET A 62 17.31 12.21 -10.38
N PRO A 63 18.18 12.70 -11.29
CA PRO A 63 18.06 14.04 -11.87
C PRO A 63 16.69 14.28 -12.50
N ASP A 64 16.20 13.31 -13.27
CA ASP A 64 14.93 13.44 -13.99
C ASP A 64 13.72 13.59 -13.04
N VAL A 65 13.82 13.06 -11.81
CA VAL A 65 12.77 13.20 -10.78
C VAL A 65 12.92 14.53 -10.06
N TRP A 66 14.15 14.89 -9.68
CA TRP A 66 14.46 16.16 -9.03
C TRP A 66 14.02 17.35 -9.88
N ASP A 67 14.47 17.42 -11.14
CA ASP A 67 14.19 18.55 -12.04
C ASP A 67 12.69 18.71 -12.29
N ARG A 68 11.94 17.61 -12.28
CA ARG A 68 10.49 17.61 -12.49
C ARG A 68 9.68 18.02 -11.26
N PHE A 69 10.16 17.72 -10.05
CA PHE A 69 9.36 17.83 -8.82
C PHE A 69 10.03 18.63 -7.69
N LYS A 70 11.14 19.33 -7.97
CA LYS A 70 11.94 20.09 -7.00
C LYS A 70 11.11 20.90 -6.01
N ASP A 71 10.20 21.75 -6.49
CA ASP A 71 9.42 22.63 -5.61
C ASP A 71 8.57 21.83 -4.62
N ARG A 72 7.96 20.74 -5.08
CA ARG A 72 7.14 19.85 -4.23
C ARG A 72 8.00 19.07 -3.23
N LEU A 73 9.21 18.68 -3.64
CA LEU A 73 10.16 17.98 -2.78
C LEU A 73 10.76 18.88 -1.71
N ILE A 74 10.79 20.20 -1.90
CA ILE A 74 11.25 21.17 -0.89
C ILE A 74 10.09 21.62 0.00
N ILE A 75 8.99 22.10 -0.59
CA ILE A 75 7.85 22.67 0.14
C ILE A 75 7.07 21.57 0.88
N GLY A 76 6.92 20.39 0.27
CA GLY A 76 6.15 19.28 0.83
C GLY A 76 6.58 18.88 2.23
N PRO A 77 7.87 18.57 2.49
CA PRO A 77 8.37 18.26 3.82
C PRO A 77 8.12 19.36 4.85
N VAL A 78 8.32 20.63 4.49
CA VAL A 78 8.09 21.76 5.41
C VAL A 78 6.63 21.82 5.84
N VAL A 79 5.71 21.72 4.87
CA VAL A 79 4.27 21.72 5.12
C VAL A 79 3.87 20.52 5.98
N ILE A 80 4.36 19.31 5.66
CA ILE A 80 4.06 18.08 6.41
C ILE A 80 4.56 18.19 7.86
N ILE A 81 5.78 18.70 8.09
CA ILE A 81 6.33 18.89 9.44
C ILE A 81 5.48 19.88 10.23
N GLY A 82 5.10 21.01 9.62
CA GLY A 82 4.24 22.02 10.26
C GLY A 82 2.89 21.44 10.68
N PHE A 83 2.19 20.76 9.77
CA PHE A 83 0.91 20.10 10.09
C PHE A 83 1.06 18.98 11.12
N THR A 84 2.18 18.27 11.12
CA THR A 84 2.44 17.21 12.10
C THR A 84 2.64 17.78 13.50
N ILE A 85 3.43 18.85 13.66
CA ILE A 85 3.63 19.53 14.96
C ILE A 85 2.30 20.05 15.48
N MET A 86 1.53 20.75 14.64
CA MET A 86 0.21 21.25 15.00
C MET A 86 -0.75 20.11 15.38
N GLY A 87 -0.79 19.04 14.60
CA GLY A 87 -1.63 17.87 14.87
C GLY A 87 -1.28 17.18 16.17
N LEU A 88 0.01 17.04 16.52
CA LEU A 88 0.45 16.45 17.78
C LEU A 88 0.04 17.29 18.99
N GLN A 89 0.08 18.63 18.88
CA GLN A 89 -0.28 19.53 19.96
C GLN A 89 -1.79 19.64 20.19
N PHE A 90 -2.58 19.76 19.12
CA PHE A 90 -3.99 20.11 19.23
C PHE A 90 -4.96 18.93 19.00
N ALA A 91 -4.56 17.92 18.21
CA ALA A 91 -5.47 16.87 17.77
C ALA A 91 -4.76 15.51 17.50
N PRO A 92 -4.08 14.92 18.50
CA PRO A 92 -3.14 13.81 18.27
C PRO A 92 -3.79 12.54 17.68
N ILE A 93 -5.03 12.19 18.07
CA ILE A 93 -5.71 11.02 17.48
C ILE A 93 -6.27 11.35 16.08
N THR A 94 -6.67 12.62 15.83
CA THR A 94 -7.08 13.06 14.50
C THR A 94 -5.90 12.95 13.54
N LEU A 95 -4.72 13.42 13.98
CA LEU A 95 -3.47 13.25 13.25
C LEU A 95 -3.15 11.76 13.04
N LEU A 96 -3.29 10.91 14.06
CA LEU A 96 -3.08 9.46 13.92
C LEU A 96 -3.98 8.85 12.85
N LEU A 97 -5.28 9.19 12.83
CA LEU A 97 -6.21 8.70 11.82
C LEU A 97 -5.86 9.24 10.42
N LEU A 98 -5.49 10.52 10.30
CA LEU A 98 -5.09 11.12 9.04
C LEU A 98 -3.82 10.48 8.47
N VAL A 99 -2.81 10.30 9.31
CA VAL A 99 -1.55 9.61 8.93
C VAL A 99 -1.84 8.17 8.55
N THR A 100 -2.71 7.49 9.29
CA THR A 100 -3.13 6.12 8.96
C THR A 100 -3.84 6.08 7.61
N ALA A 101 -4.78 6.98 7.34
CA ALA A 101 -5.48 7.04 6.05
C ALA A 101 -4.53 7.37 4.90
N TRP A 102 -3.57 8.29 5.11
CA TRP A 102 -2.53 8.62 4.15
C TRP A 102 -1.61 7.43 3.84
N ASP A 103 -1.13 6.73 4.87
CA ASP A 103 -0.28 5.54 4.74
C ASP A 103 -0.98 4.46 3.90
N HIS A 104 -2.26 4.23 4.14
CA HIS A 104 -3.02 3.28 3.35
C HIS A 104 -3.34 3.77 1.94
N GLN A 105 -3.64 5.07 1.75
CA GLN A 105 -3.80 5.64 0.42
C GLN A 105 -2.52 5.44 -0.41
N HIS A 106 -1.37 5.68 0.18
CA HIS A 106 -0.07 5.42 -0.43
C HIS A 106 0.07 3.94 -0.82
N SER A 107 -0.29 3.02 0.08
CA SER A 107 -0.20 1.59 -0.19
C SER A 107 -1.19 1.11 -1.25
N ILE A 108 -2.41 1.65 -1.30
CA ILE A 108 -3.38 1.42 -2.39
C ILE A 108 -2.77 1.83 -3.74
N MET A 109 -2.13 3.00 -3.81
CA MET A 109 -1.47 3.44 -5.05
C MET A 109 -0.32 2.52 -5.45
N GLN A 110 0.46 2.01 -4.49
CA GLN A 110 1.50 1.02 -4.77
C GLN A 110 0.90 -0.30 -5.29
N GLN A 111 -0.10 -0.85 -4.61
CA GLN A 111 -0.76 -2.10 -5.00
C GLN A 111 -1.37 -1.97 -6.41
N HIS A 112 -2.05 -0.85 -6.67
CA HIS A 112 -2.57 -0.53 -7.98
C HIS A 112 -1.46 -0.42 -9.04
N GLY A 113 -0.35 0.23 -8.71
CA GLY A 113 0.83 0.34 -9.58
C GLY A 113 1.43 -1.02 -9.92
N LEU A 114 1.60 -1.89 -8.93
CA LEU A 114 2.14 -3.24 -9.10
C LEU A 114 1.20 -4.12 -9.94
N GLY A 115 -0.11 -4.06 -9.68
CA GLY A 115 -1.13 -4.74 -10.49
C GLY A 115 -1.07 -4.35 -11.97
N ARG A 116 -0.79 -3.08 -12.27
CA ARG A 116 -0.60 -2.62 -13.65
C ARG A 116 0.69 -3.12 -14.29
N ILE A 117 1.76 -3.34 -13.52
CA ILE A 117 2.99 -3.93 -14.04
C ILE A 117 2.73 -5.39 -14.42
N TYR A 118 1.97 -6.13 -13.60
CA TYR A 118 1.52 -7.48 -13.94
C TYR A 118 0.76 -7.51 -15.27
N ASP A 119 -0.21 -6.62 -15.43
CA ASP A 119 -0.98 -6.53 -16.68
C ASP A 119 -0.08 -6.19 -17.87
N PHE A 120 0.76 -5.16 -17.75
CA PHE A 120 1.69 -4.76 -18.80
C PHE A 120 2.61 -5.90 -19.23
N LYS A 121 3.13 -6.68 -18.28
CA LYS A 121 4.04 -7.82 -18.54
C LYS A 121 3.35 -8.98 -19.24
N ALA A 122 2.05 -9.17 -19.03
CA ALA A 122 1.25 -10.15 -19.73
C ALA A 122 0.79 -9.66 -21.13
N GLY A 123 0.91 -8.37 -21.43
CA GLY A 123 0.19 -7.75 -22.55
C GLY A 123 -1.31 -7.65 -22.30
N ALA A 124 -1.72 -7.63 -21.03
CA ALA A 124 -3.08 -7.45 -20.55
C ALA A 124 -3.35 -5.97 -20.18
N GLY A 125 -4.58 -5.69 -19.76
CA GLY A 125 -4.94 -4.41 -19.14
C GLY A 125 -5.39 -3.35 -20.13
N LEU A 126 -6.69 -3.33 -20.42
CA LEU A 126 -7.33 -2.25 -21.17
C LEU A 126 -7.20 -0.92 -20.41
N LYS A 127 -7.23 0.22 -21.14
CA LYS A 127 -7.23 1.57 -20.52
C LYS A 127 -8.32 1.72 -19.45
N GLN A 128 -9.46 1.06 -19.64
CA GLN A 128 -10.58 1.07 -18.69
C GLN A 128 -10.30 0.20 -17.45
N THR A 129 -9.67 -0.98 -17.60
CA THR A 129 -9.33 -1.90 -16.49
C THR A 129 -8.53 -1.19 -15.40
N ARG A 130 -7.65 -0.24 -15.77
CA ARG A 130 -6.93 0.59 -14.80
C ARG A 130 -7.86 1.33 -13.82
N ARG A 131 -8.97 1.89 -14.30
CA ARG A 131 -9.91 2.63 -13.44
C ARG A 131 -10.69 1.68 -12.54
N TYR A 132 -11.11 0.54 -13.08
CA TYR A 132 -11.77 -0.50 -12.30
C TYR A 132 -10.86 -1.04 -11.19
N ASP A 133 -9.60 -1.33 -11.49
CA ASP A 133 -8.64 -1.81 -10.50
C ASP A 133 -8.41 -0.77 -9.38
N LEU A 134 -8.33 0.52 -9.73
CA LEU A 134 -8.18 1.57 -8.72
C LEU A 134 -9.39 1.66 -7.79
N VAL A 135 -10.61 1.66 -8.35
CA VAL A 135 -11.84 1.71 -7.54
C VAL A 135 -11.99 0.45 -6.71
N LEU A 136 -11.62 -0.73 -7.23
CA LEU A 136 -11.56 -1.97 -6.46
C LEU A 136 -10.70 -1.80 -5.20
N HIS A 137 -9.49 -1.26 -5.36
CA HIS A 137 -8.60 -1.03 -4.22
C HIS A 137 -9.19 -0.05 -3.20
N CYS A 138 -9.82 1.03 -3.66
CA CYS A 138 -10.50 2.01 -2.79
C CYS A 138 -11.67 1.39 -2.05
N VAL A 139 -12.53 0.62 -2.72
CA VAL A 139 -13.71 -0.01 -2.12
C VAL A 139 -13.32 -1.07 -1.09
N LEU A 140 -12.37 -1.95 -1.42
CA LEU A 140 -11.86 -2.96 -0.48
C LEU A 140 -11.25 -2.29 0.77
N TYR A 141 -10.43 -1.25 0.59
CA TYR A 141 -9.84 -0.57 1.73
C TYR A 141 -10.88 0.17 2.57
N ALA A 142 -11.78 0.94 1.94
CA ALA A 142 -12.82 1.69 2.64
C ALA A 142 -13.72 0.75 3.46
N TYR A 143 -14.08 -0.40 2.90
CA TYR A 143 -14.84 -1.41 3.62
C TYR A 143 -14.07 -1.91 4.86
N MET A 144 -12.80 -2.28 4.71
CA MET A 144 -11.97 -2.69 5.86
C MET A 144 -11.86 -1.60 6.91
N PHE A 145 -11.59 -0.36 6.52
CA PHE A 145 -11.44 0.76 7.45
C PHE A 145 -12.74 1.03 8.24
N LEU A 146 -13.89 0.90 7.60
CA LEU A 146 -15.18 1.11 8.25
C LEU A 146 -15.60 -0.07 9.14
N ASN A 147 -15.38 -1.31 8.68
CA ASN A 147 -15.99 -2.50 9.29
C ASN A 147 -15.04 -3.29 10.20
N ALA A 148 -13.73 -3.25 9.98
CA ALA A 148 -12.79 -4.04 10.77
C ALA A 148 -12.84 -3.56 12.24
N PRO A 149 -12.96 -4.46 13.24
CA PRO A 149 -13.05 -4.10 14.65
C PRO A 149 -11.97 -3.11 15.10
N MET A 150 -10.73 -3.35 14.66
CA MET A 150 -9.59 -2.49 14.98
C MET A 150 -9.79 -1.04 14.52
N PHE A 151 -10.17 -0.81 13.27
CA PHE A 151 -10.34 0.55 12.73
C PHE A 151 -11.66 1.17 13.19
N LYS A 152 -12.74 0.37 13.24
CA LYS A 152 -14.06 0.76 13.73
C LYS A 152 -13.99 1.40 15.11
N PHE A 153 -13.29 0.75 16.03
CA PHE A 153 -13.09 1.30 17.37
C PHE A 153 -12.36 2.65 17.35
N LEU A 154 -11.32 2.80 16.53
CA LEU A 154 -10.51 4.02 16.47
C LEU A 154 -11.29 5.22 15.97
N TRP A 155 -12.04 5.09 14.86
CA TRP A 155 -12.77 6.24 14.30
C TRP A 155 -14.01 6.59 15.12
N ILE A 156 -14.73 5.61 15.68
CA ILE A 156 -15.86 5.90 16.59
C ILE A 156 -15.38 6.65 17.82
N ARG A 157 -14.29 6.17 18.45
CA ARG A 157 -13.70 6.81 19.62
C ARG A 157 -13.31 8.26 19.32
N GLU A 158 -12.75 8.52 18.14
CA GLU A 158 -12.33 9.88 17.79
C GLU A 158 -13.51 10.81 17.55
N LEU A 159 -14.54 10.37 16.83
CA LEU A 159 -15.76 11.14 16.65
C LEU A 159 -16.43 11.46 17.99
N HIS A 160 -16.45 10.50 18.93
CA HIS A 160 -16.92 10.73 20.28
C HIS A 160 -16.05 11.76 21.04
N ARG A 161 -14.71 11.69 20.93
CA ARG A 161 -13.80 12.69 21.53
C ARG A 161 -14.07 14.10 20.98
N MET A 162 -14.36 14.21 19.69
CA MET A 162 -14.72 15.47 19.03
C MET A 162 -16.16 15.91 19.32
N ARG A 163 -16.90 15.19 20.17
CA ARG A 163 -18.31 15.45 20.51
C ARG A 163 -19.23 15.47 19.27
N VAL A 164 -18.88 14.71 18.24
CA VAL A 164 -19.74 14.51 17.08
C VAL A 164 -20.85 13.53 17.50
N PRO A 165 -22.14 13.93 17.42
CA PRO A 165 -23.23 13.05 17.80
C PRO A 165 -23.31 11.87 16.83
N LEU A 166 -23.16 10.66 17.36
CA LEU A 166 -23.30 9.42 16.61
C LEU A 166 -24.43 8.58 17.22
N SER A 167 -25.49 8.35 16.45
CA SER A 167 -26.49 7.36 16.81
C SER A 167 -26.02 5.96 16.40
N VAL A 168 -26.49 4.95 17.13
CA VAL A 168 -26.30 3.54 16.75
C VAL A 168 -26.85 3.28 15.34
N SER A 169 -28.04 3.83 15.05
CA SER A 169 -28.67 3.72 13.73
C SER A 169 -27.83 4.29 12.60
N PHE A 170 -27.11 5.39 12.82
CA PHE A 170 -26.22 5.97 11.81
C PHE A 170 -25.02 5.05 11.54
N VAL A 171 -24.41 4.51 12.59
CA VAL A 171 -23.27 3.60 12.47
C VAL A 171 -23.71 2.33 11.74
N ASP A 172 -24.83 1.72 12.11
CA ASP A 172 -25.33 0.51 11.46
C ASP A 172 -25.68 0.75 9.99
N ALA A 173 -26.28 1.90 9.67
CA ALA A 173 -26.55 2.29 8.28
C ALA A 173 -25.26 2.48 7.48
N LEU A 174 -24.24 3.13 8.05
CA LEU A 174 -22.94 3.33 7.40
C LEU A 174 -22.26 2.00 7.08
N LEU A 175 -22.26 1.06 8.04
CA LEU A 175 -21.69 -0.27 7.86
C LEU A 175 -22.46 -1.05 6.78
N MET A 176 -23.79 -1.04 6.82
CA MET A 176 -24.64 -1.68 5.81
C MET A 176 -24.39 -1.11 4.41
N VAL A 177 -24.37 0.23 4.27
CA VAL A 177 -24.10 0.89 2.98
C VAL A 177 -22.72 0.51 2.46
N SER A 178 -21.70 0.48 3.33
CA SER A 178 -20.35 0.08 2.91
C SER A 178 -20.28 -1.36 2.41
N GLN A 179 -21.06 -2.27 3.01
CA GLN A 179 -21.18 -3.66 2.56
C GLN A 179 -21.90 -3.77 1.22
N VAL A 180 -23.01 -3.02 1.03
CA VAL A 180 -23.73 -2.95 -0.25
C VAL A 180 -22.82 -2.43 -1.36
N VAL A 181 -22.06 -1.36 -1.08
CA VAL A 181 -21.08 -0.81 -2.04
C VAL A 181 -20.00 -1.84 -2.38
N LEU A 182 -19.46 -2.56 -1.39
CA LEU A 182 -18.48 -3.61 -1.64
C LEU A 182 -19.05 -4.71 -2.54
N VAL A 183 -20.17 -5.31 -2.16
CA VAL A 183 -20.78 -6.43 -2.90
C VAL A 183 -21.19 -5.97 -4.31
N GLY A 184 -21.84 -4.80 -4.42
CA GLY A 184 -22.24 -4.23 -5.70
C GLY A 184 -21.04 -3.97 -6.60
N TYR A 185 -19.94 -3.43 -6.05
CA TYR A 185 -18.74 -3.17 -6.83
C TYR A 185 -18.03 -4.47 -7.26
N LEU A 186 -18.00 -5.50 -6.42
CA LEU A 186 -17.47 -6.81 -6.81
C LEU A 186 -18.25 -7.42 -7.97
N ILE A 187 -19.59 -7.31 -7.98
CA ILE A 187 -20.43 -7.75 -9.10
C ILE A 187 -20.08 -6.97 -10.37
N VAL A 188 -19.99 -5.64 -10.29
CA VAL A 188 -19.59 -4.78 -11.42
C VAL A 188 -18.20 -5.14 -11.93
N TYR A 189 -17.26 -5.42 -11.03
CA TYR A 189 -15.89 -5.79 -11.37
C TYR A 189 -15.85 -7.17 -12.05
N MET A 190 -16.60 -8.16 -11.55
CA MET A 190 -16.73 -9.48 -12.19
C MET A 190 -17.37 -9.38 -13.58
N TRP A 191 -18.40 -8.55 -13.74
CA TRP A 191 -19.00 -8.26 -15.03
C TRP A 191 -17.99 -7.63 -16.00
N HIS A 192 -17.16 -6.70 -15.52
CA HIS A 192 -16.06 -6.11 -16.30
C HIS A 192 -15.04 -7.18 -16.75
N LEU A 193 -14.66 -8.10 -15.86
CA LEU A 193 -13.76 -9.22 -16.22
C LEU A 193 -14.39 -10.15 -17.25
N TRP A 194 -15.66 -10.49 -17.07
CA TRP A 194 -16.41 -11.32 -18.01
C TRP A 194 -16.48 -10.66 -19.39
N ARG A 195 -16.87 -9.38 -19.49
CA ARG A 195 -16.84 -8.63 -20.76
C ARG A 195 -15.45 -8.55 -21.38
N THR A 196 -14.43 -8.34 -20.57
CA THR A 196 -13.03 -8.31 -21.02
C THR A 196 -12.62 -9.66 -21.60
N HIS A 197 -13.03 -10.76 -20.97
CA HIS A 197 -12.81 -12.12 -21.46
C HIS A 197 -13.54 -12.38 -22.78
N GLN A 198 -14.83 -12.03 -22.86
CA GLN A 198 -15.66 -12.21 -24.07
C GLN A 198 -15.15 -11.38 -25.25
N ALA A 199 -14.57 -10.20 -25.00
CA ALA A 199 -13.92 -9.38 -26.02
C ALA A 199 -12.57 -9.96 -26.50
N GLY A 200 -12.17 -11.14 -26.03
CA GLY A 200 -10.91 -11.79 -26.40
C GLY A 200 -9.66 -11.19 -25.75
N ALA A 201 -9.82 -10.20 -24.87
CA ALA A 201 -8.68 -9.54 -24.24
C ALA A 201 -7.93 -10.49 -23.29
N ILE A 202 -6.66 -10.14 -23.05
CA ILE A 202 -5.79 -10.91 -22.19
C ILE A 202 -6.06 -10.54 -20.72
N ILE A 203 -6.18 -11.55 -19.87
CA ILE A 203 -6.31 -11.40 -18.42
C ILE A 203 -5.10 -12.08 -17.75
N ASN A 204 -4.43 -11.37 -16.85
CA ASN A 204 -3.32 -11.92 -16.06
C ASN A 204 -3.84 -12.44 -14.71
N PRO A 205 -3.94 -13.77 -14.49
CA PRO A 205 -4.41 -14.33 -13.23
C PRO A 205 -3.51 -13.98 -12.04
N VAL A 206 -2.20 -13.79 -12.26
CA VAL A 206 -1.22 -13.50 -11.20
C VAL A 206 -1.53 -12.18 -10.50
N LYS A 207 -2.07 -11.19 -11.23
CA LYS A 207 -2.52 -9.92 -10.65
C LYS A 207 -3.55 -10.15 -9.54
N TYR A 208 -4.52 -11.04 -9.76
CA TYR A 208 -5.59 -11.29 -8.80
C TYR A 208 -5.10 -12.07 -7.60
N VAL A 209 -4.16 -13.01 -7.80
CA VAL A 209 -3.48 -13.69 -6.69
C VAL A 209 -2.70 -12.69 -5.84
N PHE A 210 -2.01 -11.74 -6.47
CA PHE A 210 -1.29 -10.66 -5.78
C PHE A 210 -2.22 -9.74 -4.97
N ILE A 211 -3.34 -9.32 -5.57
CA ILE A 211 -4.36 -8.52 -4.87
C ILE A 211 -4.91 -9.33 -3.70
N PHE A 212 -5.30 -10.58 -3.92
CA PHE A 212 -5.81 -11.46 -2.86
C PHE A 212 -4.82 -11.60 -1.71
N ALA A 213 -3.55 -11.91 -1.99
CA ALA A 213 -2.54 -12.08 -0.96
C ALA A 213 -2.34 -10.79 -0.13
N SER A 214 -2.30 -9.64 -0.80
CA SER A 214 -2.08 -8.35 -0.13
C SER A 214 -3.27 -7.95 0.75
N TYR A 215 -4.50 -8.15 0.26
CA TYR A 215 -5.71 -7.87 1.05
C TYR A 215 -5.98 -8.92 2.11
N PHE A 216 -5.57 -10.18 1.90
CA PHE A 216 -5.60 -11.20 2.94
C PHE A 216 -4.82 -10.72 4.16
N LEU A 217 -3.59 -10.22 3.99
CA LEU A 217 -2.81 -9.67 5.11
C LEU A 217 -3.58 -8.57 5.85
N TRP A 218 -4.04 -7.56 5.12
CA TRP A 218 -4.70 -6.41 5.74
C TRP A 218 -5.98 -6.79 6.46
N TYR A 219 -6.87 -7.55 5.80
CA TYR A 219 -8.12 -7.99 6.41
C TYR A 219 -7.88 -8.94 7.58
N PHE A 220 -6.99 -9.92 7.42
CA PHE A 220 -6.72 -10.90 8.47
C PHE A 220 -6.24 -10.21 9.74
N VAL A 221 -5.24 -9.34 9.64
CA VAL A 221 -4.69 -8.65 10.82
C VAL A 221 -5.70 -7.65 11.39
N ALA A 222 -6.46 -6.94 10.56
CA ALA A 222 -7.45 -5.97 11.03
C ALA A 222 -8.67 -6.59 11.73
N TRP A 223 -9.01 -7.85 11.42
CA TRP A 223 -10.09 -8.59 12.09
C TRP A 223 -9.65 -9.43 13.28
N ASN A 224 -8.41 -9.93 13.30
CA ASN A 224 -7.93 -10.84 14.34
C ASN A 224 -7.09 -10.15 15.42
N THR A 225 -6.82 -8.85 15.28
CA THR A 225 -5.94 -8.13 16.21
C THR A 225 -6.54 -6.77 16.54
N ASN A 226 -6.40 -6.34 17.79
CA ASN A 226 -6.78 -4.99 18.23
C ASN A 226 -5.59 -4.02 18.25
N SER A 227 -4.41 -4.47 17.81
CA SER A 227 -3.16 -3.71 17.88
C SER A 227 -2.85 -3.04 16.54
N ILE A 228 -3.04 -1.72 16.49
CA ILE A 228 -2.66 -0.92 15.32
C ILE A 228 -1.16 -1.03 15.00
N LEU A 229 -0.33 -1.24 16.04
CA LEU A 229 1.11 -1.42 15.86
C LEU A 229 1.41 -2.72 15.12
N LEU A 230 0.71 -3.79 15.46
CA LEU A 230 0.91 -5.09 14.82
C LEU A 230 0.43 -5.06 13.37
N HIS A 231 -0.71 -4.41 13.12
CA HIS A 231 -1.16 -4.10 11.78
C HIS A 231 -0.12 -3.29 11.00
N ALA A 232 0.47 -2.25 11.62
CA ALA A 232 1.51 -1.45 11.00
C ALA A 232 2.76 -2.28 10.65
N VAL A 233 3.22 -3.17 11.52
CA VAL A 233 4.39 -4.03 11.22
C VAL A 233 4.11 -4.98 10.06
N ALA A 234 2.98 -5.69 10.08
CA ALA A 234 2.61 -6.59 8.99
C ALA A 234 2.51 -5.82 7.66
N HIS A 235 1.82 -4.68 7.70
CA HIS A 235 1.68 -3.77 6.57
C HIS A 235 3.05 -3.34 6.02
N ARG A 236 3.93 -2.82 6.87
CA ARG A 236 5.23 -2.28 6.46
C ARG A 236 6.18 -3.37 5.98
N LEU A 237 6.10 -4.58 6.54
CA LEU A 237 6.88 -5.70 6.05
C LEU A 237 6.50 -6.03 4.60
N MET A 238 5.21 -6.16 4.31
CA MET A 238 4.76 -6.39 2.93
C MET A 238 5.05 -5.19 2.02
N HIS A 239 4.49 -4.03 2.35
CA HIS A 239 4.54 -2.82 1.54
C HIS A 239 5.98 -2.32 1.34
N GLY A 240 6.74 -2.25 2.42
CA GLY A 240 8.11 -1.74 2.44
C GLY A 240 9.07 -2.62 1.68
N VAL A 241 9.06 -3.93 1.94
CA VAL A 241 9.97 -4.88 1.26
C VAL A 241 9.62 -5.00 -0.22
N GLN A 242 8.34 -5.08 -0.60
CA GLN A 242 7.92 -5.08 -2.02
C GLN A 242 8.47 -3.84 -2.74
N TYR A 243 8.38 -2.66 -2.12
CA TYR A 243 8.90 -1.43 -2.69
C TYR A 243 10.42 -1.44 -2.84
N ILE A 244 11.15 -1.89 -1.82
CA ILE A 244 12.62 -1.99 -1.84
C ILE A 244 13.07 -2.91 -2.98
N VAL A 245 12.46 -4.10 -3.10
CA VAL A 245 12.75 -5.06 -4.18
C VAL A 245 12.48 -4.45 -5.56
N MET A 246 11.39 -3.69 -5.69
CA MET A 246 11.06 -2.99 -6.93
C MET A 246 12.09 -1.92 -7.31
N VAL A 247 12.46 -1.05 -6.36
CA VAL A 247 13.44 0.01 -6.59
C VAL A 247 14.79 -0.60 -6.94
N TYR A 248 15.24 -1.59 -6.18
CA TYR A 248 16.49 -2.30 -6.46
C TYR A 248 16.51 -2.91 -7.86
N SER A 249 15.46 -3.64 -8.25
CA SER A 249 15.40 -4.25 -9.59
C SER A 249 15.36 -3.19 -10.70
N PHE A 250 14.64 -2.09 -10.49
CA PHE A 250 14.58 -0.99 -11.44
C PHE A 250 15.95 -0.33 -11.62
N MET A 251 16.66 -0.05 -10.52
CA MET A 251 18.00 0.54 -10.57
C MET A 251 18.98 -0.38 -11.29
N ARG A 252 19.00 -1.68 -10.94
CA ARG A 252 19.88 -2.67 -11.58
C ARG A 252 19.65 -2.74 -13.09
N LYS A 253 18.40 -2.84 -13.53
CA LYS A 253 18.04 -2.83 -14.97
C LYS A 253 18.40 -1.52 -15.67
N SER A 254 18.31 -0.39 -14.97
CA SER A 254 18.65 0.92 -15.53
C SER A 254 20.16 1.07 -15.73
N GLN A 255 20.96 0.52 -14.81
CA GLN A 255 22.42 0.42 -14.93
C GLN A 255 22.82 -0.54 -16.05
N GLU A 256 22.26 -1.75 -16.09
CA GLU A 256 22.50 -2.75 -17.16
C GLU A 256 22.23 -2.17 -18.56
N LYS A 257 21.22 -1.29 -18.70
CA LYS A 257 20.86 -0.64 -19.97
C LYS A 257 21.63 0.64 -20.29
N GLY A 258 22.53 1.09 -19.42
CA GLY A 258 23.24 2.38 -19.59
C GLY A 258 22.34 3.62 -19.55
N THR A 259 21.08 3.47 -19.15
CA THR A 259 20.09 4.58 -19.08
C THR A 259 20.20 5.40 -17.79
N PHE A 260 21.08 4.99 -16.88
CA PHE A 260 21.27 5.67 -15.60
C PHE A 260 22.03 6.98 -15.77
N ARG A 261 21.34 8.11 -15.58
CA ARG A 261 21.97 9.44 -15.55
C ARG A 261 22.65 9.68 -14.21
N LYS A 262 23.91 10.13 -14.26
CA LYS A 262 24.69 10.53 -13.08
C LYS A 262 24.01 11.72 -12.37
N GLY A 263 23.45 11.49 -11.18
CA GLY A 263 22.87 12.53 -10.32
C GLY A 263 23.76 12.95 -9.15
N LEU A 264 23.22 13.81 -8.27
CA LEU A 264 23.93 14.37 -7.10
C LEU A 264 24.60 13.27 -6.25
N TRP A 265 23.90 12.15 -6.03
CA TRP A 265 24.44 11.03 -5.25
C TRP A 265 25.52 10.24 -5.98
N SER A 266 25.47 10.14 -7.31
CA SER A 266 26.57 9.53 -8.08
C SER A 266 27.87 10.33 -8.04
N LYS A 267 27.80 11.63 -7.69
CA LYS A 267 28.97 12.46 -7.39
C LYS A 267 29.50 12.24 -5.97
N LEU A 268 28.62 11.88 -5.02
CA LEU A 268 28.97 11.67 -3.61
C LEU A 268 29.46 10.26 -3.31
N THR A 269 28.94 9.23 -3.99
CA THR A 269 29.30 7.82 -3.74
C THR A 269 30.41 7.30 -4.66
N GLY A 270 30.94 8.15 -5.55
CA GLY A 270 31.84 7.74 -6.63
C GLY A 270 31.14 6.82 -7.66
N PRO A 271 31.82 6.50 -8.78
CA PRO A 271 31.37 5.41 -9.64
C PRO A 271 31.48 4.12 -8.82
N GLY A 272 30.34 3.62 -8.33
CA GLY A 272 30.28 2.31 -7.68
C GLY A 272 30.82 1.26 -8.65
N HIS A 273 31.91 0.61 -8.24
CA HIS A 273 32.48 -0.56 -8.91
C HIS A 273 31.58 -1.78 -8.72
#